data_AF-A0A7C1IBU7-F1
#
_entry.id   AF-A0A7C1IBU7-F1
#
_cell.length_a   1.000
_cell.length_b   1.000
_cell.length_c   1.000
_cell.angle_alpha   90.00
_cell.angle_beta   90.00
_cell.angle_gamma   90.00
#
_symmetry.space_group_name_H-M   'P 1'
#
loop_
_entity.id
_entity.type
_entity.pdbx_description
1 polymer ?
#
loop_
_entity_poly.entity_id
_entity_poly.type
_entity_poly.pdbx_seq_one_letter_code
_entity_poly.pdbx_strand_id
1 'polypeptide(L)'
;MVVKAEMVDRTLQQETEAQAAEALAPCRAQPVACAGEQLAPLGFVQKGGNPFHVTFENKEAEVFIMVELDREQRVADFTILRFGEMDLKPR
;
A
#
# COMPACT_ATOMS: atom_id res chain seq x y z
N MET A 1 33.11 -10.59 2.87
CA MET A 1 32.09 -9.89 2.08
C MET A 1 30.95 -9.55 3.03
N VAL A 2 30.81 -8.29 3.40
CA VAL A 2 29.69 -7.84 4.24
C VAL A 2 28.50 -7.72 3.32
N VAL A 3 27.47 -8.55 3.54
CA VAL A 3 26.17 -8.39 2.89
C VAL A 3 25.70 -6.99 3.30
N LYS A 4 25.74 -6.03 2.37
CA LYS A 4 25.05 -4.76 2.57
C LYS A 4 23.58 -5.14 2.66
N ALA A 5 23.02 -5.09 3.87
CA ALA A 5 21.58 -4.93 3.99
C ALA A 5 21.24 -3.73 3.11
N GLU A 6 20.50 -3.95 2.03
CA GLU A 6 19.94 -2.87 1.22
C GLU A 6 19.04 -2.09 2.17
N MET A 7 19.60 -1.03 2.75
CA MET A 7 18.84 -0.10 3.57
C MET A 7 17.82 0.51 2.63
N VAL A 8 16.54 0.22 2.85
CA VAL A 8 15.47 0.89 2.10
C VAL A 8 15.73 2.38 2.16
N ASP A 9 15.74 3.00 0.99
CA ASP A 9 15.89 4.43 0.89
C ASP A 9 14.68 5.07 1.56
N ARG A 10 14.90 5.63 2.75
CA ARG A 10 13.86 6.27 3.56
C ARG A 10 13.20 7.42 2.80
N THR A 11 13.92 8.06 1.88
CA THR A 11 13.38 9.10 1.01
C THR A 11 12.38 8.49 0.05
N LEU A 12 12.76 7.41 -0.64
CA LEU A 12 11.88 6.69 -1.56
C LEU A 12 10.62 6.17 -0.86
N GLN A 13 10.78 5.61 0.35
CA GLN A 13 9.65 5.15 1.16
C GLN A 13 8.68 6.30 1.49
N GLN A 14 9.18 7.43 2.00
CA GLN A 14 8.35 8.60 2.32
C GLN A 14 7.67 9.21 1.09
N GLU A 15 8.39 9.32 -0.03
CA GLU A 15 7.85 9.83 -1.29
C GLU A 15 6.77 8.91 -1.84
N THR A 16 6.97 7.59 -1.76
CA THR A 16 6.00 6.60 -2.23
C THR A 16 4.73 6.64 -1.39
N GLU A 17 4.83 6.82 -0.07
CA GLU A 17 3.67 6.97 0.82
C GLU A 17 2.87 8.22 0.53
N ALA A 18 3.55 9.36 0.36
CA ALA A 18 2.89 10.63 0.05
C ALA A 18 2.14 10.53 -1.29
N GLN A 19 2.78 9.98 -2.32
CA GLN A 19 2.18 9.76 -3.63
C GLN A 19 1.00 8.78 -3.56
N ALA A 20 1.13 7.69 -2.82
CA ALA A 20 0.06 6.72 -2.63
C ALA A 20 -1.16 7.32 -1.92
N ALA A 21 -0.94 8.12 -0.87
CA ALA A 21 -2.02 8.79 -0.15
C ALA A 21 -2.77 9.80 -1.03
N GLU A 22 -2.02 10.58 -1.83
CA GLU A 22 -2.60 11.54 -2.78
C GLU A 22 -3.38 10.83 -3.89
N ALA A 23 -2.83 9.73 -4.42
CA ALA A 23 -3.45 8.93 -5.48
C ALA A 23 -4.75 8.23 -5.02
N LEU A 24 -4.83 7.85 -3.74
CA LEU A 24 -6.02 7.19 -3.15
C LEU A 24 -7.07 8.14 -2.60
N ALA A 25 -6.70 9.39 -2.27
CA ALA A 25 -7.64 10.41 -1.81
C ALA A 25 -8.90 10.55 -2.70
N PRO A 26 -8.82 10.58 -4.05
CA PRO A 26 -10.01 10.67 -4.89
C PRO A 26 -10.80 9.36 -5.02
N CYS A 27 -10.23 8.21 -4.64
CA CYS A 27 -10.89 6.91 -4.81
C CYS A 27 -11.92 6.60 -3.73
N ARG A 28 -12.07 7.42 -2.68
CA ARG A 28 -13.10 7.22 -1.65
C ARG A 28 -14.51 7.16 -2.27
N ALA A 29 -15.28 6.15 -1.87
CA ALA A 29 -16.59 5.79 -2.42
C ALA A 29 -16.60 5.43 -3.92
N GLN A 30 -15.43 5.25 -4.56
CA GLN A 30 -15.31 4.71 -5.91
C GLN A 30 -15.06 3.19 -5.89
N PRO A 31 -15.31 2.48 -7.00
CA PRO A 31 -14.98 1.06 -7.09
C PRO A 31 -13.50 0.79 -6.79
N VAL A 32 -13.19 -0.37 -6.22
CA VAL A 32 -11.80 -0.79 -5.92
C VAL A 32 -10.85 -0.72 -7.13
N ALA A 33 -11.38 -0.81 -8.36
CA ALA A 33 -10.61 -0.62 -9.58
C ALA A 33 -9.88 0.73 -9.62
N CYS A 34 -10.48 1.80 -9.07
CA CYS A 34 -9.85 3.11 -8.94
C CYS A 34 -8.52 3.02 -8.18
N ALA A 35 -8.51 2.31 -7.04
CA ALA A 35 -7.29 2.14 -6.25
C ALA A 35 -6.20 1.40 -7.04
N GLY A 36 -6.58 0.35 -7.79
CA GLY A 36 -5.63 -0.37 -8.64
C GLY A 36 -5.03 0.49 -9.75
N GLU A 37 -5.86 1.29 -10.44
CA GLU A 37 -5.42 2.18 -11.52
C GLU A 37 -4.52 3.31 -11.02
N GLN A 38 -4.82 3.88 -9.84
CA GLN A 38 -4.05 4.96 -9.25
C GLN A 38 -2.71 4.49 -8.66
N LEU A 39 -2.67 3.26 -8.13
CA LEU A 39 -1.47 2.71 -7.50
C LEU A 39 -0.51 2.02 -8.48
N ALA A 40 -1.00 1.50 -9.61
CA ALA A 40 -0.16 0.81 -10.59
C ALA A 40 1.02 1.65 -11.14
N PRO A 41 0.86 2.95 -11.49
CA PRO A 41 1.96 3.80 -11.94
C PRO A 41 3.04 4.01 -10.86
N LEU A 42 2.68 3.88 -9.59
CA LEU A 42 3.56 4.01 -8.44
C LEU A 42 4.28 2.68 -8.10
N GLY A 43 4.19 1.67 -8.96
CA GLY A 43 4.86 0.37 -8.78
C GLY A 43 4.20 -0.57 -7.78
N PHE A 44 2.98 -0.26 -7.32
CA PHE A 44 2.24 -1.15 -6.43
C PHE A 44 1.61 -2.31 -7.19
N VAL A 45 1.67 -3.48 -6.57
CA VAL A 45 1.07 -4.71 -7.09
C VAL A 45 0.10 -5.28 -6.04
N GLN A 46 -1.10 -5.66 -6.48
CA GLN A 46 -2.06 -6.34 -5.60
C GLN A 46 -1.48 -7.68 -5.13
N LYS A 47 -1.40 -7.88 -3.81
CA LYS A 47 -0.85 -9.10 -3.19
C LYS A 47 -1.92 -10.08 -2.74
N GLY A 48 -3.11 -9.56 -2.43
CA GLY A 48 -4.20 -10.34 -1.92
C GLY A 48 -5.42 -9.47 -1.68
N GLY A 49 -6.52 -10.11 -1.32
CA GLY A 49 -7.74 -9.42 -0.97
C GLY A 49 -8.79 -10.40 -0.51
N ASN A 50 -9.79 -9.86 0.17
CA ASN A 50 -11.03 -10.52 0.51
C ASN A 50 -12.19 -9.52 0.24
N PRO A 51 -13.46 -9.90 0.50
CA PRO A 51 -14.59 -9.04 0.19
C PRO A 51 -14.61 -7.67 0.90
N PHE A 52 -13.81 -7.50 1.97
CA PHE A 52 -13.77 -6.30 2.80
C PHE A 52 -12.46 -5.52 2.70
N HIS A 53 -11.41 -6.09 2.11
CA HIS A 53 -10.17 -5.35 1.90
C HIS A 53 -9.32 -5.92 0.77
N VAL A 54 -8.49 -5.07 0.17
CA VAL A 54 -7.46 -5.44 -0.80
C VAL A 54 -6.11 -4.88 -0.35
N THR A 55 -5.05 -5.66 -0.54
CA THR A 55 -3.69 -5.26 -0.16
C THR A 55 -2.83 -5.06 -1.40
N PHE A 56 -2.12 -3.93 -1.44
CA PHE A 56 -1.14 -3.58 -2.44
C PHE A 56 0.26 -3.46 -1.81
N GLU A 57 1.29 -3.85 -2.54
CA GLU A 57 2.70 -3.78 -2.10
C GLU A 57 3.55 -3.09 -3.17
N ASN A 58 4.38 -2.14 -2.76
CA ASN A 58 5.54 -1.70 -3.50
C ASN A 58 6.80 -2.27 -2.82
N LYS A 59 7.47 -3.21 -3.51
CA LYS A 59 8.65 -3.91 -2.98
C LYS A 59 9.90 -3.06 -2.91
N GLU A 60 10.05 -2.08 -3.79
CA GLU A 60 11.24 -1.23 -3.86
C GLU A 60 11.27 -0.24 -2.70
N ALA A 61 10.10 0.28 -2.32
CA ALA A 61 9.92 1.20 -1.19
C ALA A 61 9.57 0.48 0.13
N GLU A 62 9.33 -0.83 0.10
CA GLU A 62 8.82 -1.62 1.24
C GLU A 62 7.56 -1.00 1.89
N VAL A 63 6.63 -0.53 1.05
CA VAL A 63 5.36 0.08 1.46
C VAL A 63 4.21 -0.86 1.12
N PHE A 64 3.30 -1.02 2.07
CA PHE A 64 2.02 -1.70 1.85
C PHE A 64 0.86 -0.74 2.01
N ILE A 65 -0.21 -1.02 1.27
CA ILE A 65 -1.46 -0.31 1.38
C ILE A 65 -2.57 -1.33 1.55
N MET A 66 -3.31 -1.21 2.63
CA MET A 66 -4.56 -1.93 2.83
C MET A 66 -5.71 -0.99 2.50
N VAL A 67 -6.48 -1.34 1.48
CA VAL A 67 -7.67 -0.60 1.05
C VAL A 67 -8.88 -1.33 1.60
N GLU A 68 -9.64 -0.68 2.49
CA GLU A 68 -10.88 -1.21 3.05
C GLU A 68 -12.04 -0.96 2.10
N LEU A 69 -12.91 -1.94 1.96
CA LEU A 69 -14.04 -1.94 1.05
C LEU A 69 -15.37 -1.99 1.81
N ASP A 70 -16.37 -1.28 1.28
CA ASP A 70 -17.74 -1.41 1.72
C ASP A 70 -18.43 -2.68 1.13
N ARG A 71 -19.71 -2.86 1.46
CA ARG A 71 -20.50 -4.01 0.97
C ARG A 71 -20.73 -4.01 -0.54
N GLU A 72 -20.52 -2.88 -1.20
CA GLU A 72 -20.64 -2.69 -2.65
C GLU A 72 -19.26 -2.74 -3.35
N GLN A 73 -18.20 -3.15 -2.65
CA GLN A 73 -16.81 -3.19 -3.14
C GLN A 73 -16.26 -1.81 -3.56
N ARG A 74 -16.70 -0.75 -2.89
CA ARG A 74 -16.16 0.59 -3.04
C ARG A 74 -15.17 0.89 -1.93
N VAL A 75 -14.20 1.74 -2.21
CA VAL A 75 -13.17 2.13 -1.23
C VAL A 75 -13.84 2.91 -0.09
N ALA A 76 -13.86 2.32 1.09
CA ALA A 76 -14.35 2.93 2.32
C ALA A 76 -13.24 3.77 2.97
N ASP A 77 -12.05 3.17 3.11
CA ASP A 77 -10.86 3.86 3.63
C ASP A 77 -9.57 3.15 3.18
N PHE A 78 -8.41 3.68 3.53
CA PHE A 78 -7.13 3.03 3.29
C PHE A 78 -6.13 3.28 4.43
N THR A 79 -5.26 2.30 4.64
CA THR A 79 -4.15 2.35 5.61
C THR A 79 -2.84 2.08 4.88
N ILE A 80 -1.85 2.93 5.10
CA ILE A 80 -0.49 2.76 4.58
C ILE A 80 0.39 2.21 5.70
N LEU A 81 1.11 1.12 5.44
CA LEU A 81 1.95 0.40 6.39
C LEU A 81 3.39 0.33 5.88
N ARG A 82 4.34 0.60 6.76
CA ARG A 82 5.78 0.48 6.49
C ARG A 82 6.29 -0.88 6.98
N PHE A 83 7.23 -1.49 6.25
CA PHE A 83 7.92 -2.71 6.75
C PHE A 83 8.59 -2.52 8.11
N GLY A 84 9.15 -1.33 8.37
CA GLY A 84 9.78 -1.01 9.66
C GLY A 84 8.81 -0.99 10.85
N GLU A 85 7.50 -1.02 10.60
CA GLU A 85 6.44 -1.06 11.62
C GLU A 85 5.70 -2.42 11.65
N MET A 86 6.03 -3.35 10.75
CA MET A 86 5.58 -4.76 10.79
C MET A 86 6.43 -5.61 11.74
N ASP A 87 6.84 -5.06 12.89
CA ASP A 87 7.34 -5.85 14.02
C ASP A 87 6.13 -6.57 14.64
N LEU A 88 5.73 -7.65 13.98
CA LEU A 88 4.83 -8.67 14.49
C LEU A 88 5.43 -9.12 15.82
N LYS A 89 4.92 -8.56 16.93
CA LYS A 89 5.16 -9.10 18.27
C LYS A 89 5.04 -10.63 18.17
N PRO A 90 6.12 -11.39 18.45
CA PRO A 90 6.00 -12.83 18.52
C PRO A 90 4.96 -13.12 19.62
N ARG A 91 3.87 -13.80 19.24
CA ARG A 91 2.97 -14.42 20.20
C ARG A 91 3.69 -15.54 20.94
#